data_AF-A0A1Y4LSC7-F1
#
_entry.id   AF-A0A1Y4LSC7-F1
#
_cell.length_a   1.000
_cell.length_b   1.000
_cell.length_c   1.000
_cell.angle_alpha   90.00
_cell.angle_beta   90.00
_cell.angle_gamma   90.00
#
_symmetry.space_group_name_H-M   'P 1'
#
loop_
_entity.id
_entity.type
_entity.pdbx_description
1 polymer ?
#
loop_
_entity_poly.entity_id
_entity_poly.type
_entity_poly.pdbx_seq_one_letter_code
_entity_poly.pdbx_strand_id
1 'polypeptide(L)'
;MSKIVTRKARFMLEADGFSIHTFEISKKLTKSEWNYCKGKLYDQNQVSSKICIYQESKGVHRVSQYEANGLRITLEHAHDQENRRGYYVRMVVNPRKVIDPGASYIGIFSPEKSSITELQAAFHALLKPSAFNDQLDDYYLSRVDLCVNMRCDHKKIFREVVRVLRKLPTPPKYKRVSRKEKDKKKANKYNKHYIKFQCGTHSLVIYDKTYQVTEQGLQVDYEDLPEGVLRFEVQYRRSVLRGLEKKLNTDNPSELLWYLMRKSEKRISKHFEQCFADVQFCQIEEIEKRITGSKYEDAIKQAMLELTHRMQRKQSVDQVLEEMASEGFTVDDLLRRVHRLGFSPIPLWKNFCSQQIPGPVSLLQMISEGEVVIPYQKMK
;
A
#
# COMPACT_ATOMS: atom_id res chain seq x y z
N MET A 1 -3.36 39.47 23.99
CA MET A 1 -3.98 38.64 22.93
C MET A 1 -2.87 37.87 22.22
N SER A 2 -2.87 36.55 22.29
CA SER A 2 -1.90 35.70 21.55
C SER A 2 -2.13 35.85 20.04
N LYS A 3 -1.10 36.21 19.27
CA LYS A 3 -1.21 36.33 17.80
C LYS A 3 -1.33 34.94 17.17
N ILE A 4 -2.39 34.70 16.40
CA ILE A 4 -2.52 33.51 15.55
C ILE A 4 -1.67 33.74 14.29
N VAL A 5 -0.79 32.80 13.97
CA VAL A 5 0.03 32.84 12.75
C VAL A 5 -0.26 31.62 11.89
N THR A 6 -0.45 31.86 10.59
CA THR A 6 -0.59 30.81 9.58
C THR A 6 0.79 30.29 9.19
N ARG A 7 0.98 28.97 9.29
CA ARG A 7 2.15 28.24 8.82
C ARG A 7 1.74 27.20 7.77
N LYS A 8 2.73 26.58 7.13
CA LYS A 8 2.53 25.57 6.08
C LYS A 8 3.18 24.26 6.52
N ALA A 9 2.43 23.17 6.40
CA ALA A 9 2.98 21.81 6.40
C ALA A 9 3.06 21.34 4.95
N ARG A 10 4.12 20.64 4.61
CA ARG A 10 4.39 20.16 3.25
C ARG A 10 4.40 18.65 3.22
N PHE A 11 3.77 18.08 2.20
CA PHE A 11 4.09 16.75 1.73
C PHE A 11 4.91 16.88 0.46
N MET A 12 6.09 16.28 0.46
CA MET A 12 7.00 16.28 -0.67
C MET A 12 7.14 14.86 -1.23
N LEU A 13 7.27 14.77 -2.54
CA LEU A 13 7.57 13.51 -3.22
C LEU A 13 8.98 13.08 -2.82
N GLU A 14 9.16 11.81 -2.46
CA GLU A 14 10.50 11.25 -2.31
C GLU A 14 11.23 11.23 -3.66
N ALA A 15 12.57 11.28 -3.65
CA ALA A 15 13.38 11.37 -4.88
C ALA A 15 13.09 10.25 -5.90
N ASP A 16 12.67 9.07 -5.44
CA ASP A 16 12.34 7.93 -6.29
C ASP A 16 10.99 8.06 -7.02
N GLY A 17 10.20 9.10 -6.73
CA GLY A 17 8.94 9.41 -7.42
C GLY A 17 7.87 8.32 -7.35
N PHE A 18 7.33 7.96 -8.53
CA PHE A 18 6.33 6.90 -8.69
C PHE A 18 6.96 5.68 -9.38
N SER A 19 6.98 4.53 -8.71
CA SER A 19 7.66 3.34 -9.24
C SER A 19 7.17 2.06 -8.55
N ILE A 20 7.98 1.01 -8.56
CA ILE A 20 7.69 -0.30 -7.97
C ILE A 20 8.35 -0.39 -6.59
N HIS A 21 7.63 -0.91 -5.59
CA HIS A 21 8.22 -1.22 -4.28
C HIS A 21 8.74 -2.66 -4.23
N THR A 22 7.85 -3.62 -4.53
CA THR A 22 8.17 -5.04 -4.58
C THR A 22 7.41 -5.70 -5.71
N PHE A 23 7.92 -6.84 -6.19
CA PHE A 23 7.19 -7.70 -7.12
C PHE A 23 7.37 -9.16 -6.74
N GLU A 24 6.55 -10.04 -7.30
CA GLU A 24 6.70 -11.49 -7.17
C GLU A 24 6.95 -12.07 -8.55
N ILE A 25 8.01 -12.85 -8.67
CA ILE A 25 8.29 -13.71 -9.82
C ILE A 25 8.03 -15.16 -9.44
N SER A 26 7.61 -15.95 -10.43
CA SER A 26 7.30 -17.35 -10.24
C SER A 26 7.80 -18.17 -11.42
N LYS A 27 8.19 -19.42 -11.17
CA LYS A 27 8.53 -20.39 -12.20
C LYS A 27 7.93 -21.74 -11.82
N LYS A 28 7.25 -22.37 -12.77
CA LYS A 28 6.77 -23.75 -12.64
C LYS A 28 7.97 -24.67 -12.83
N LEU A 29 8.12 -25.62 -11.92
CA LEU A 29 9.17 -26.63 -11.93
C LEU A 29 8.56 -28.01 -12.19
N THR A 30 9.36 -28.91 -12.73
CA THR A 30 9.12 -30.34 -12.66
C THR A 30 9.30 -30.84 -11.22
N LYS A 31 8.75 -32.03 -10.94
CA LYS A 31 8.97 -32.69 -9.64
C LYS A 31 10.46 -32.93 -9.35
N SER A 32 11.24 -33.26 -10.38
CA SER A 32 12.67 -33.53 -10.25
C SER A 32 13.43 -32.26 -9.87
N GLU A 33 13.23 -31.17 -10.61
CA GLU A 33 13.87 -29.87 -10.33
C GLU A 33 13.51 -29.36 -8.93
N TRP A 34 12.24 -29.50 -8.53
CA TRP A 34 11.81 -29.08 -7.21
C TRP A 34 12.46 -29.90 -6.09
N ASN A 35 12.55 -31.23 -6.25
CA ASN A 35 13.24 -32.10 -5.30
C ASN A 35 14.75 -31.81 -5.26
N TYR A 36 15.36 -31.53 -6.40
CA TYR A 36 16.76 -31.11 -6.48
C TYR A 36 17.00 -29.80 -5.70
N CYS A 37 16.20 -28.76 -5.96
CA CYS A 37 16.31 -27.47 -5.27
C CYS A 37 16.14 -27.67 -3.76
N LYS A 38 15.09 -28.39 -3.36
CA LYS A 38 14.81 -28.68 -1.95
C LYS A 38 15.96 -29.45 -1.31
N GLY A 39 16.44 -30.53 -1.93
CA GLY A 39 17.54 -31.36 -1.42
C GLY A 39 18.80 -30.54 -1.18
N LYS A 40 19.27 -29.83 -2.21
CA LYS A 40 20.46 -28.97 -2.13
C LYS A 40 20.39 -27.95 -0.99
N LEU A 41 19.21 -27.36 -0.73
CA LEU A 41 19.02 -26.40 0.36
C LEU A 41 18.97 -27.06 1.75
N TYR A 42 18.37 -28.25 1.88
CA TYR A 42 18.36 -28.99 3.15
C TYR A 42 19.72 -29.61 3.47
N ASP A 43 20.51 -29.99 2.46
CA ASP A 43 21.89 -30.43 2.64
C ASP A 43 22.75 -29.28 3.19
N GLN A 44 22.53 -28.04 2.73
CA GLN A 44 23.19 -26.85 3.29
C GLN A 44 22.87 -26.63 4.78
N ASN A 45 21.65 -26.92 5.23
CA ASN A 45 21.31 -26.85 6.66
C ASN A 45 22.12 -27.84 7.51
N GLN A 46 22.63 -28.94 6.95
CA GLN A 46 23.42 -29.93 7.70
C GLN A 46 24.84 -29.45 7.98
N VAL A 47 25.36 -28.54 7.14
CA VAL A 47 26.74 -28.02 7.22
C VAL A 47 26.82 -26.57 7.71
N SER A 48 25.69 -25.86 7.75
CA SER A 48 25.60 -24.46 8.19
C SER A 48 24.96 -24.34 9.57
N SER A 49 25.51 -23.47 10.41
CA SER A 49 24.90 -23.10 11.70
C SER A 49 23.64 -22.23 11.54
N LYS A 50 23.44 -21.62 10.36
CA LYS A 50 22.24 -20.85 10.02
C LYS A 50 21.28 -21.70 9.20
N ILE A 51 20.00 -21.71 9.60
CA ILE A 51 18.91 -22.36 8.86
C ILE A 51 18.70 -21.60 7.53
N CYS A 52 18.95 -22.28 6.41
CA CYS A 52 18.75 -21.76 5.06
C CYS A 52 17.31 -22.02 4.56
N ILE A 53 16.71 -23.16 4.94
CA ILE A 53 15.36 -23.58 4.55
C ILE A 53 14.61 -24.25 5.69
N TYR A 54 13.29 -24.06 5.76
CA TYR A 54 12.43 -24.80 6.69
C TYR A 54 11.03 -25.01 6.11
N GLN A 55 10.33 -26.01 6.63
CA GLN A 55 8.96 -26.30 6.21
C GLN A 55 7.99 -25.42 7.01
N GLU A 56 7.23 -24.58 6.31
CA GLU A 56 6.19 -23.74 6.93
C GLU A 56 4.87 -24.52 7.06
N SER A 57 4.54 -25.33 6.06
CA SER A 57 3.38 -26.23 6.09
C SER A 57 3.58 -27.38 5.09
N LYS A 58 2.62 -28.32 5.01
CA LYS A 58 2.71 -29.47 4.11
C LYS A 58 2.90 -29.02 2.65
N GLY A 59 4.07 -29.29 2.09
CA GLY A 59 4.40 -28.92 0.70
C GLY A 59 4.83 -27.46 0.51
N VAL A 60 5.01 -26.68 1.57
CA VAL A 60 5.47 -25.28 1.50
C VAL A 60 6.74 -25.13 2.33
N HIS A 61 7.83 -24.76 1.66
CA HIS A 61 9.14 -24.55 2.28
C HIS A 61 9.60 -23.10 2.05
N ARG A 62 10.03 -22.43 3.12
CA ARG A 62 10.54 -21.06 3.11
C ARG A 62 12.06 -21.09 3.13
N VAL A 63 12.68 -20.22 2.34
CA VAL A 63 14.12 -20.07 2.27
C VAL A 63 14.50 -18.70 2.83
N SER A 64 15.13 -18.70 4.00
CA SER A 64 15.48 -17.50 4.76
C SER A 64 16.84 -16.91 4.38
N GLN A 65 17.68 -17.69 3.68
CA GLN A 65 19.07 -17.32 3.37
C GLN A 65 19.21 -15.98 2.63
N TYR A 66 18.25 -15.62 1.78
CA TYR A 66 18.34 -14.45 0.88
C TYR A 66 17.52 -13.23 1.35
N GLU A 67 16.89 -13.31 2.53
CA GLU A 67 15.96 -12.25 2.99
C GLU A 67 16.66 -10.91 3.21
N ALA A 68 17.89 -10.95 3.76
CA ALA A 68 18.72 -9.76 3.95
C ALA A 68 19.11 -9.09 2.62
N ASN A 69 19.18 -9.86 1.54
CA ASN A 69 19.47 -9.40 0.18
C ASN A 69 18.19 -9.07 -0.62
N GLY A 70 17.03 -8.97 0.04
CA GLY A 70 15.79 -8.55 -0.61
C GLY A 70 15.00 -9.64 -1.32
N LEU A 71 15.37 -10.92 -1.18
CA LEU A 71 14.60 -12.03 -1.76
C LEU A 71 13.93 -12.86 -0.66
N ARG A 72 12.61 -13.02 -0.76
CA ARG A 72 11.85 -14.02 0.01
C ARG A 72 11.41 -15.14 -0.89
N ILE A 73 12.05 -16.29 -0.76
CA ILE A 73 11.87 -17.43 -1.67
C ILE A 73 11.01 -18.50 -1.01
N THR A 74 10.09 -19.06 -1.79
CA THR A 74 9.19 -20.15 -1.37
C THR A 74 9.20 -21.25 -2.41
N LEU A 75 9.46 -22.48 -1.95
CA LEU A 75 9.24 -23.70 -2.72
C LEU A 75 7.88 -24.26 -2.34
N GLU A 76 6.97 -24.31 -3.30
CA GLU A 76 5.57 -24.65 -3.08
C GLU A 76 5.15 -25.84 -3.96
N HIS A 77 4.50 -26.82 -3.34
CA HIS A 77 3.74 -27.87 -3.99
C HIS A 77 2.26 -27.62 -3.74
N ALA A 78 1.61 -26.93 -4.66
CA ALA A 78 0.22 -26.46 -4.54
C ALA A 78 -0.60 -26.76 -5.78
N HIS A 79 -1.92 -26.69 -5.65
CA HIS A 79 -2.81 -26.70 -6.82
C HIS A 79 -2.55 -25.46 -7.68
N ASP A 80 -2.33 -25.67 -8.96
CA ASP A 80 -2.25 -24.61 -9.95
C ASP A 80 -3.65 -24.14 -10.35
N GLN A 81 -3.72 -23.09 -11.19
CA GLN A 81 -5.00 -22.52 -11.64
C GLN A 81 -5.87 -23.50 -12.44
N GLU A 82 -5.31 -24.64 -12.86
CA GLU A 82 -5.99 -25.72 -13.58
C GLU A 82 -6.32 -26.91 -12.66
N ASN A 83 -6.32 -26.70 -11.34
CA ASN A 83 -6.56 -27.74 -10.32
C ASN A 83 -5.54 -28.90 -10.30
N ARG A 84 -4.43 -28.81 -11.04
CA ARG A 84 -3.34 -29.80 -11.01
C ARG A 84 -2.34 -29.42 -9.93
N ARG A 85 -1.83 -30.39 -9.16
CA ARG A 85 -0.75 -30.10 -8.21
C ARG A 85 0.54 -29.80 -9.00
N GLY A 86 0.99 -28.55 -8.96
CA GLY A 86 2.22 -28.09 -9.57
C GLY A 86 3.31 -27.81 -8.53
N TYR A 87 4.56 -27.87 -8.99
CA TYR A 87 5.73 -27.48 -8.20
C TYR A 87 6.17 -26.09 -8.65
N TYR A 88 6.43 -25.20 -7.69
CA TYR A 88 6.75 -23.81 -7.98
C TYR A 88 7.92 -23.34 -7.13
N VAL A 89 8.74 -22.49 -7.72
CA VAL A 89 9.52 -21.51 -6.99
C VAL A 89 8.84 -20.15 -7.13
N ARG A 90 8.65 -19.46 -6.00
CA ARG A 90 8.13 -18.09 -5.96
C ARG A 90 9.11 -17.21 -5.20
N MET A 91 9.42 -16.05 -5.74
CA MET A 91 10.31 -15.09 -5.10
C MET A 91 9.61 -13.74 -5.02
N VAL A 92 9.42 -13.24 -3.81
CA VAL A 92 9.09 -11.82 -3.61
C VAL A 92 10.41 -11.06 -3.61
N VAL A 93 10.55 -10.14 -4.55
CA VAL A 93 11.74 -9.36 -4.82
C VAL A 93 11.54 -7.93 -4.33
N ASN A 94 12.44 -7.47 -3.47
CA ASN A 94 12.68 -6.05 -3.22
C ASN A 94 13.89 -5.63 -4.08
N PRO A 95 13.68 -4.97 -5.23
CA PRO A 95 14.73 -4.71 -6.19
C PRO A 95 15.85 -3.81 -5.64
N ARG A 96 15.52 -2.83 -4.78
CA ARG A 96 16.55 -1.99 -4.14
C ARG A 96 17.49 -2.81 -3.29
N LYS A 97 16.95 -3.71 -2.47
CA LYS A 97 17.74 -4.57 -1.57
C LYS A 97 18.54 -5.65 -2.32
N VAL A 98 18.07 -6.05 -3.50
CA VAL A 98 18.84 -6.94 -4.38
C VAL A 98 20.04 -6.20 -4.98
N ILE A 99 19.84 -4.97 -5.47
CA ILE A 99 20.93 -4.14 -6.02
C ILE A 99 21.92 -3.73 -4.93
N ASP A 100 21.40 -3.23 -3.80
CA ASP A 100 22.16 -2.79 -2.65
C ASP A 100 21.53 -3.32 -1.35
N PRO A 101 22.10 -4.37 -0.74
CA PRO A 101 21.64 -4.91 0.54
C PRO A 101 21.61 -3.87 1.68
N GLY A 102 22.43 -2.81 1.59
CA GLY A 102 22.48 -1.71 2.54
C GLY A 102 21.33 -0.70 2.41
N ALA A 103 20.64 -0.64 1.26
CA ALA A 103 19.65 0.41 0.97
C ALA A 103 18.47 0.45 1.95
N SER A 104 17.98 1.62 2.34
CA SER A 104 16.82 1.73 3.26
C SER A 104 15.56 1.04 2.71
N TYR A 105 14.77 0.43 3.60
CA TYR A 105 13.46 -0.15 3.28
C TYR A 105 12.38 0.91 3.01
N ILE A 106 12.67 2.19 3.27
CA ILE A 106 11.75 3.31 2.97
C ILE A 106 11.70 3.58 1.47
N GLY A 107 12.82 3.50 0.75
CA GLY A 107 12.88 3.83 -0.67
C GLY A 107 12.04 2.93 -1.57
N ILE A 108 11.89 3.33 -2.83
CA ILE A 108 11.25 2.53 -3.89
C ILE A 108 12.20 2.37 -5.09
N PHE A 109 11.91 1.45 -6.00
CA PHE A 109 12.82 1.15 -7.10
C PHE A 109 13.01 2.34 -8.03
N SER A 110 14.25 2.75 -8.32
CA SER A 110 14.51 3.92 -9.15
C SER A 110 13.87 3.77 -10.54
N PRO A 111 13.03 4.73 -11.02
CA PRO A 111 12.29 4.65 -12.27
C PRO A 111 13.14 4.88 -13.54
N GLU A 112 14.40 4.47 -13.52
CA GLU A 112 15.34 4.58 -14.63
C GLU A 112 15.50 3.26 -15.37
N LYS A 113 15.86 3.33 -16.66
CA LYS A 113 16.06 2.12 -17.48
C LYS A 113 17.30 1.32 -17.03
N SER A 114 18.36 2.01 -16.61
CA SER A 114 19.58 1.44 -16.04
C SER A 114 19.29 0.57 -14.82
N SER A 115 18.35 0.98 -13.97
CA SER A 115 17.94 0.23 -12.78
C SER A 115 17.51 -1.21 -13.08
N ILE A 116 16.89 -1.45 -14.25
CA ILE A 116 16.50 -2.81 -14.68
C ILE A 116 17.74 -3.66 -14.97
N THR A 117 18.72 -3.09 -15.67
CA THR A 117 19.99 -3.78 -15.97
C THR A 117 20.78 -4.07 -14.68
N GLU A 118 20.83 -3.11 -13.75
CA GLU A 118 21.44 -3.31 -12.43
C GLU A 118 20.74 -4.42 -11.64
N LEU A 119 19.40 -4.44 -11.65
CA LEU A 119 18.62 -5.49 -11.01
C LEU A 119 18.91 -6.86 -11.62
N GLN A 120 18.95 -6.99 -12.95
CA GLN A 120 19.27 -8.25 -13.61
C GLN A 120 20.68 -8.73 -13.24
N ALA A 121 21.67 -7.84 -13.25
CA ALA A 121 23.05 -8.17 -12.89
C ALA A 121 23.18 -8.60 -11.43
N ALA A 122 22.56 -7.86 -10.50
CA ALA A 122 22.58 -8.19 -9.08
C ALA A 122 21.81 -9.49 -8.77
N PHE A 123 20.67 -9.71 -9.42
CA PHE A 123 19.90 -10.95 -9.30
C PHE A 123 20.71 -12.17 -9.78
N HIS A 124 21.38 -12.04 -10.94
CA HIS A 124 22.28 -13.07 -11.46
C HIS A 124 23.41 -13.35 -10.47
N ALA A 125 24.14 -12.32 -10.01
CA ALA A 125 25.23 -12.49 -9.07
C ALA A 125 24.79 -13.18 -7.76
N LEU A 126 23.61 -12.82 -7.25
CA LEU A 126 23.06 -13.36 -6.01
C LEU A 126 22.67 -14.84 -6.12
N LEU A 127 22.08 -15.26 -7.25
CA LEU A 127 21.54 -16.60 -7.42
C LEU A 127 22.43 -17.56 -8.20
N LYS A 128 23.47 -17.09 -8.90
CA LYS A 128 24.46 -17.93 -9.60
C LYS A 128 25.02 -19.09 -8.78
N PRO A 129 25.38 -18.95 -7.48
CA PRO A 129 25.88 -20.08 -6.70
C PRO A 129 24.76 -20.99 -6.14
N SER A 130 23.49 -20.62 -6.35
CA SER A 130 22.34 -21.25 -5.68
C SER A 130 21.83 -22.50 -6.40
N ALA A 131 20.67 -23.01 -5.96
CA ALA A 131 19.93 -24.06 -6.67
C ALA A 131 18.91 -23.50 -7.67
N PHE A 132 18.71 -22.18 -7.68
CA PHE A 132 17.69 -21.51 -8.45
C PHE A 132 18.23 -21.02 -9.78
N ASN A 133 17.32 -20.77 -10.72
CA ASN A 133 17.64 -20.08 -11.96
C ASN A 133 18.05 -18.63 -11.63
N ASP A 134 19.16 -18.18 -12.21
CA ASP A 134 19.78 -16.89 -11.92
C ASP A 134 19.45 -15.81 -12.97
N GLN A 135 18.64 -16.14 -13.97
CA GLN A 135 18.14 -15.18 -14.95
C GLN A 135 16.76 -14.68 -14.51
N LEU A 136 16.64 -13.38 -14.26
CA LEU A 136 15.37 -12.77 -13.84
C LEU A 136 14.25 -13.05 -14.85
N ASP A 137 14.59 -13.01 -16.15
CA ASP A 137 13.64 -13.12 -17.24
C ASP A 137 13.19 -14.54 -17.58
N ASP A 138 13.81 -15.54 -16.94
CA ASP A 138 13.41 -16.95 -17.04
C ASP A 138 12.21 -17.30 -16.14
N TYR A 139 11.69 -16.31 -15.43
CA TYR A 139 10.50 -16.36 -14.59
C TYR A 139 9.36 -15.57 -15.24
N TYR A 140 8.14 -15.68 -14.69
CA TYR A 140 7.04 -14.77 -15.01
C TYR A 140 6.63 -13.93 -13.80
N LEU A 141 6.11 -12.72 -14.03
CA LEU A 141 5.57 -11.88 -12.96
C LEU A 141 4.21 -12.40 -12.49
N SER A 142 4.09 -12.67 -11.19
CA SER A 142 2.85 -13.08 -10.52
C SER A 142 2.23 -11.97 -9.68
N ARG A 143 3.01 -10.96 -9.26
CA ARG A 143 2.55 -9.75 -8.57
C ARG A 143 3.47 -8.58 -8.85
N VAL A 144 2.93 -7.36 -8.94
CA VAL A 144 3.73 -6.12 -8.96
C VAL A 144 3.04 -5.09 -8.08
N ASP A 145 3.80 -4.44 -7.19
CA ASP A 145 3.31 -3.39 -6.30
C ASP A 145 3.82 -2.03 -6.78
N LEU A 146 2.96 -1.31 -7.52
CA LEU A 146 3.21 0.09 -7.88
C LEU A 146 3.01 0.95 -6.64
N CYS A 147 3.83 1.97 -6.44
CA CYS A 147 3.77 2.80 -5.25
C CYS A 147 4.33 4.21 -5.44
N VAL A 148 3.97 5.07 -4.48
CA VAL A 148 4.53 6.41 -4.28
C VAL A 148 4.65 6.70 -2.79
N ASN A 149 5.75 7.35 -2.40
CA ASN A 149 5.99 7.83 -1.04
C ASN A 149 5.81 9.36 -0.97
N MET A 150 5.13 9.82 0.07
CA MET A 150 4.94 11.24 0.37
C MET A 150 5.50 11.51 1.77
N ARG A 151 6.56 12.31 1.87
CA ARG A 151 7.16 12.71 3.15
C ARG A 151 6.47 13.95 3.69
N CYS A 152 6.01 13.91 4.93
CA CYS A 152 5.46 15.09 5.61
C CYS A 152 6.49 15.72 6.55
N ASP A 153 6.60 17.05 6.54
CA ASP A 153 7.45 17.83 7.45
C ASP A 153 6.75 18.23 8.77
N HIS A 154 5.54 17.72 9.02
CA HIS A 154 4.74 18.12 10.18
C HIS A 154 3.92 16.99 10.81
N LYS A 155 4.45 16.43 11.90
CA LYS A 155 3.92 15.27 12.64
C LYS A 155 2.42 15.32 12.98
N LYS A 156 1.88 16.46 13.42
CA LYS A 156 0.44 16.56 13.78
C LYS A 156 -0.46 16.49 12.54
N ILE A 157 -0.01 17.05 11.42
CA ILE A 157 -0.75 17.03 10.15
C ILE A 157 -0.70 15.62 9.57
N PHE A 158 0.50 15.02 9.54
CA PHE A 158 0.68 13.64 9.11
C PHE A 158 -0.23 12.65 9.84
N ARG A 159 -0.25 12.69 11.17
CA ARG A 159 -1.11 11.82 11.99
C ARG A 159 -2.59 11.99 11.67
N GLU A 160 -3.02 13.21 11.38
CA GLU A 160 -4.40 13.49 11.03
C GLU A 160 -4.75 12.99 9.63
N VAL A 161 -3.86 13.16 8.65
CA VAL A 161 -3.99 12.56 7.31
C VAL A 161 -4.16 11.04 7.42
N VAL A 162 -3.28 10.36 8.16
CA VAL A 162 -3.40 8.90 8.39
C VAL A 162 -4.73 8.55 9.08
N ARG A 163 -5.17 9.34 10.06
CA ARG A 163 -6.43 9.12 10.78
C ARG A 163 -7.66 9.26 9.88
N VAL A 164 -7.71 10.25 9.01
CA VAL A 164 -8.87 10.42 8.11
C VAL A 164 -8.86 9.39 6.99
N LEU A 165 -7.69 9.08 6.41
CA LEU A 165 -7.57 8.09 5.34
C LEU A 165 -7.96 6.69 5.79
N ARG A 166 -7.70 6.30 7.05
CA ARG A 166 -8.11 4.97 7.54
C ARG A 166 -9.62 4.78 7.67
N LYS A 167 -10.35 5.89 7.75
CA LYS A 167 -11.81 5.90 7.90
C LYS A 167 -12.54 5.89 6.56
N LEU A 168 -11.84 6.01 5.43
CA LEU A 168 -12.42 6.03 4.08
C LEU A 168 -13.49 4.94 3.89
N PRO A 169 -14.50 5.13 3.03
CA PRO A 169 -15.45 4.07 2.70
C PRO A 169 -14.76 2.91 1.96
N THR A 170 -15.36 1.72 1.99
CA THR A 170 -14.92 0.62 1.12
C THR A 170 -15.39 0.88 -0.32
N PRO A 171 -14.48 0.92 -1.32
CA PRO A 171 -14.89 1.17 -2.70
C PRO A 171 -15.78 0.05 -3.27
N PRO A 172 -16.66 0.35 -4.24
CA PRO A 172 -17.51 -0.66 -4.86
C PRO A 172 -16.72 -1.84 -5.43
N LYS A 173 -17.18 -3.09 -5.18
CA LYS A 173 -16.53 -4.36 -5.60
C LYS A 173 -15.22 -4.69 -4.87
N TYR A 174 -14.80 -3.86 -3.91
CA TYR A 174 -13.68 -4.17 -3.03
C TYR A 174 -14.20 -4.72 -1.71
N LYS A 175 -13.30 -5.44 -1.03
CA LYS A 175 -13.41 -5.73 0.39
C LYS A 175 -12.28 -5.07 1.15
N ARG A 176 -12.59 -4.51 2.31
CA ARG A 176 -11.57 -4.06 3.26
C ARG A 176 -10.91 -5.27 3.91
N VAL A 177 -9.59 -5.32 3.88
CA VAL A 177 -8.78 -6.42 4.45
C VAL A 177 -8.02 -5.89 5.65
N SER A 178 -8.30 -6.47 6.82
CA SER A 178 -7.61 -6.17 8.07
C SER A 178 -6.66 -7.30 8.45
N ARG A 179 -5.55 -6.94 9.10
CA ARG A 179 -4.65 -7.91 9.72
C ARG A 179 -5.37 -8.57 10.88
N LYS A 180 -5.42 -9.90 10.88
CA LYS A 180 -5.94 -10.73 11.96
C LYS A 180 -4.76 -11.37 12.67
N GLU A 181 -4.65 -11.12 13.97
CA GLU A 181 -3.68 -11.78 14.84
C GLU A 181 -4.37 -12.33 16.08
N LYS A 182 -3.73 -13.29 16.75
CA LYS A 182 -4.20 -13.77 18.06
C LYS A 182 -4.26 -12.61 19.06
N ASP A 183 -3.25 -11.74 19.05
CA ASP A 183 -3.26 -10.49 19.82
C ASP A 183 -4.08 -9.41 19.09
N LYS A 184 -5.30 -9.19 19.58
CA LYS A 184 -6.20 -8.15 19.07
C LYS A 184 -5.63 -6.74 19.24
N LYS A 185 -4.86 -6.45 20.30
CA LYS A 185 -4.26 -5.12 20.50
C LYS A 185 -3.21 -4.84 19.43
N LYS A 186 -2.34 -5.82 19.16
CA LYS A 186 -1.31 -5.72 18.11
C LYS A 186 -1.91 -5.60 16.71
N ALA A 187 -2.92 -6.42 16.40
CA ALA A 187 -3.68 -6.30 15.16
C ALA A 187 -4.34 -4.91 15.01
N ASN A 188 -4.99 -4.40 16.07
CA ASN A 188 -5.62 -3.10 16.05
C ASN A 188 -4.61 -1.94 15.91
N LYS A 189 -3.43 -2.05 16.53
CA LYS A 189 -2.36 -1.07 16.37
C LYS A 189 -1.89 -1.02 14.91
N TYR A 190 -1.65 -2.19 14.29
CA TYR A 190 -1.28 -2.28 12.88
C TYR A 190 -2.36 -1.70 11.94
N ASN A 191 -3.62 -2.09 12.12
CA ASN A 191 -4.72 -1.66 11.25
C ASN A 191 -5.03 -0.15 11.37
N LYS A 192 -4.52 0.55 12.39
CA LYS A 192 -4.60 2.02 12.48
C LYS A 192 -3.67 2.75 11.52
N HIS A 193 -2.60 2.09 11.09
CA HIS A 193 -1.53 2.63 10.26
C HIS A 193 -1.47 1.97 8.88
N TYR A 194 -2.32 0.98 8.61
CA TYR A 194 -2.31 0.20 7.37
C TYR A 194 -3.73 -0.09 6.91
N ILE A 195 -4.06 0.31 5.69
CA ILE A 195 -5.37 0.17 5.07
C ILE A 195 -5.20 -0.60 3.77
N LYS A 196 -6.00 -1.63 3.57
CA LYS A 196 -6.01 -2.40 2.33
C LYS A 196 -7.43 -2.65 1.85
N PHE A 197 -7.68 -2.27 0.60
CA PHE A 197 -8.87 -2.63 -0.15
C PHE A 197 -8.46 -3.63 -1.22
N GLN A 198 -9.13 -4.77 -1.29
CA GLN A 198 -8.80 -5.84 -2.23
C GLN A 198 -10.01 -6.15 -3.10
N CYS A 199 -9.78 -6.25 -4.41
CA CYS A 199 -10.71 -6.86 -5.35
C CYS A 199 -10.09 -8.14 -5.93
N GLY A 200 -10.77 -8.78 -6.90
CA GLY A 200 -10.29 -10.02 -7.51
C GLY A 200 -8.95 -9.90 -8.25
N THR A 201 -8.64 -8.71 -8.78
CA THR A 201 -7.50 -8.50 -9.69
C THR A 201 -6.36 -7.70 -9.09
N HIS A 202 -6.64 -6.82 -8.12
CA HIS A 202 -5.61 -6.00 -7.49
C HIS A 202 -6.02 -5.54 -6.09
N SER A 203 -5.15 -4.80 -5.42
CA SER A 203 -5.44 -4.16 -4.14
C SER A 203 -4.94 -2.73 -4.12
N LEU A 204 -5.68 -1.86 -3.43
CA LEU A 204 -5.23 -0.52 -3.07
C LEU A 204 -4.76 -0.55 -1.62
N VAL A 205 -3.59 0.01 -1.36
CA VAL A 205 -3.02 0.05 -0.01
C VAL A 205 -2.60 1.47 0.32
N ILE A 206 -2.92 1.93 1.53
CA ILE A 206 -2.45 3.19 2.07
C ILE A 206 -1.88 2.91 3.45
N TYR A 207 -0.65 3.32 3.73
CA TYR A 207 -0.08 3.10 5.06
C TYR A 207 1.03 4.09 5.43
N ASP A 208 1.24 4.18 6.74
CA ASP A 208 2.34 4.88 7.39
C ASP A 208 3.61 4.00 7.31
N LYS A 209 4.51 4.36 6.39
CA LYS A 209 5.74 3.62 6.12
C LYS A 209 6.75 3.75 7.27
N THR A 210 6.78 4.90 7.92
CA THR A 210 7.59 5.14 9.13
C THR A 210 7.19 4.20 10.28
N TYR A 211 5.89 4.00 10.50
CA TYR A 211 5.38 3.00 11.44
C TYR A 211 5.75 1.56 11.02
N GLN A 212 5.64 1.24 9.73
CA GLN A 212 5.98 -0.11 9.25
C GLN A 212 7.44 -0.47 9.50
N VAL A 213 8.38 0.44 9.24
CA VAL A 213 9.82 0.18 9.41
C VAL A 213 10.20 0.06 10.89
N THR A 214 9.71 0.96 11.73
CA THR A 214 9.99 0.98 13.18
C THR A 214 9.43 -0.22 13.93
N GLU A 215 8.18 -0.60 13.69
CA GLU A 215 7.50 -1.65 14.48
C GLU A 215 7.74 -3.07 13.96
N GLN A 216 8.26 -3.24 12.74
CA GLN A 216 8.65 -4.56 12.21
C GLN A 216 10.12 -4.90 12.44
N GLY A 217 10.85 -4.09 13.21
CA GLY A 217 12.27 -4.36 13.52
C GLY A 217 13.18 -4.33 12.30
N LEU A 218 12.78 -3.61 11.24
CA LEU A 218 13.61 -3.37 10.04
C LEU A 218 14.61 -2.21 10.27
N GLN A 219 14.69 -1.70 11.50
CA GLN A 219 15.53 -0.58 11.88
C GLN A 219 16.98 -1.04 12.00
N VAL A 220 17.87 -0.28 11.35
CA VAL A 220 19.30 -0.23 11.66
C VAL A 220 19.50 1.04 12.48
N ASP A 221 20.27 0.99 13.57
CA ASP A 221 20.35 2.03 14.63
C ASP A 221 20.79 3.45 14.17
N TYR A 222 21.04 3.67 12.87
CA TYR A 222 21.63 4.90 12.33
C TYR A 222 20.76 5.66 11.32
N GLU A 223 19.49 5.28 11.09
CA GLU A 223 18.60 6.05 10.19
C GLU A 223 17.81 7.14 10.94
N ASP A 224 18.11 8.41 10.67
CA ASP A 224 17.24 9.54 11.03
C ASP A 224 15.91 9.42 10.28
N LEU A 225 14.89 8.90 10.95
CA LEU A 225 13.59 8.71 10.33
C LEU A 225 12.87 10.04 10.11
N PRO A 226 12.23 10.23 8.93
CA PRO A 226 11.42 11.41 8.66
C PRO A 226 10.21 11.50 9.62
N GLU A 227 9.66 12.70 9.82
CA GLU A 227 8.52 12.91 10.72
C GLU A 227 7.28 12.07 10.36
N GLY A 228 7.15 11.68 9.09
CA GLY A 228 6.20 10.68 8.61
C GLY A 228 6.29 10.46 7.11
N VAL A 229 6.21 9.20 6.66
CA VAL A 229 6.11 8.85 5.23
C VAL A 229 4.81 8.10 4.98
N LEU A 230 3.96 8.68 4.13
CA LEU A 230 2.71 8.09 3.69
C LEU A 230 2.95 7.38 2.36
N ARG A 231 2.58 6.11 2.26
CA ARG A 231 2.67 5.36 1.01
C ARG A 231 1.30 5.00 0.47
N PHE A 232 1.14 5.22 -0.83
CA PHE A 232 0.05 4.65 -1.63
C PHE A 232 0.60 3.52 -2.48
N GLU A 233 -0.10 2.38 -2.55
CA GLU A 233 0.25 1.27 -3.43
C GLU A 233 -0.95 0.74 -4.24
N VAL A 234 -0.66 0.28 -5.46
CA VAL A 234 -1.55 -0.56 -6.25
C VAL A 234 -0.86 -1.91 -6.51
N GLN A 235 -1.39 -2.96 -5.89
CA GLN A 235 -0.83 -4.32 -5.94
C GLN A 235 -1.53 -5.15 -7.02
N TYR A 236 -0.94 -5.22 -8.22
CA TYR A 236 -1.45 -6.03 -9.31
C TYR A 236 -1.19 -7.51 -9.10
N ARG A 237 -2.20 -8.35 -9.36
CA ARG A 237 -2.07 -9.81 -9.36
C ARG A 237 -1.85 -10.34 -10.76
N ARG A 238 -1.49 -11.63 -10.86
CA ARG A 238 -1.29 -12.36 -12.11
C ARG A 238 -2.37 -12.11 -13.17
N SER A 239 -3.64 -11.98 -12.79
CA SER A 239 -4.73 -11.72 -13.77
C SER A 239 -4.57 -10.39 -14.50
N VAL A 240 -4.14 -9.32 -13.82
CA VAL A 240 -3.83 -8.03 -14.47
C VAL A 240 -2.60 -8.16 -15.34
N LEU A 241 -1.55 -8.81 -14.82
CA LEU A 241 -0.27 -8.97 -15.52
C LEU A 241 -0.43 -9.76 -16.82
N ARG A 242 -1.19 -10.87 -16.82
CA ARG A 242 -1.56 -11.61 -18.04
C ARG A 242 -2.27 -10.76 -19.09
N GLY A 243 -3.12 -9.83 -18.64
CA GLY A 243 -3.77 -8.89 -19.54
C GLY A 243 -2.77 -7.92 -20.19
N LEU A 244 -1.74 -7.50 -19.45
CA LEU A 244 -0.66 -6.67 -19.96
C LEU A 244 0.25 -7.45 -20.91
N GLU A 245 0.60 -8.69 -20.58
CA GLU A 245 1.43 -9.56 -21.43
C GLU A 245 0.82 -9.73 -22.83
N LYS A 246 -0.47 -10.06 -22.89
CA LYS A 246 -1.21 -10.15 -24.15
C LYS A 246 -1.25 -8.82 -24.91
N LYS A 247 -1.42 -7.72 -24.20
CA LYS A 247 -1.50 -6.38 -24.79
C LYS A 247 -0.15 -5.92 -25.36
N LEU A 248 0.94 -6.29 -24.70
CA LEU A 248 2.30 -5.87 -25.06
C LEU A 248 3.03 -6.92 -25.91
N ASN A 249 2.43 -8.10 -26.09
CA ASN A 249 3.01 -9.25 -26.79
C ASN A 249 4.38 -9.67 -26.22
N THR A 250 4.50 -9.67 -24.89
CA THR A 250 5.71 -10.07 -24.17
C THR A 250 5.35 -10.57 -22.79
N ASP A 251 5.99 -11.64 -22.32
CA ASP A 251 5.95 -12.10 -20.94
C ASP A 251 7.28 -11.88 -20.20
N ASN A 252 8.24 -11.22 -20.85
CA ASN A 252 9.54 -10.88 -20.27
C ASN A 252 9.36 -9.96 -19.03
N PRO A 253 9.76 -10.41 -17.82
CA PRO A 253 9.66 -9.64 -16.59
C PRO A 253 10.29 -8.26 -16.67
N SER A 254 11.51 -8.13 -17.18
CA SER A 254 12.23 -6.85 -17.25
C SER A 254 11.52 -5.83 -18.13
N GLU A 255 11.00 -6.24 -19.29
CA GLU A 255 10.19 -5.38 -20.17
C GLU A 255 8.89 -4.93 -19.50
N LEU A 256 8.19 -5.85 -18.82
CA LEU A 256 6.95 -5.54 -18.11
C LEU A 256 7.19 -4.62 -16.92
N LEU A 257 8.26 -4.83 -16.14
CA LEU A 257 8.66 -3.96 -15.04
C LEU A 257 8.95 -2.54 -15.56
N TRP A 258 9.74 -2.42 -16.63
CA TRP A 258 10.04 -1.13 -17.25
C TRP A 258 8.77 -0.41 -17.73
N TYR A 259 7.87 -1.12 -18.41
CA TYR A 259 6.59 -0.56 -18.83
C TYR A 259 5.75 -0.07 -17.64
N LEU A 260 5.70 -0.86 -16.57
CA LEU A 260 4.93 -0.56 -15.37
C LEU A 260 5.50 0.63 -14.59
N MET A 261 6.82 0.75 -14.47
CA MET A 261 7.50 1.91 -13.87
C MET A 261 7.10 3.20 -14.57
N ARG A 262 7.21 3.24 -15.91
CA ARG A 262 6.83 4.41 -16.74
C ARG A 262 5.35 4.78 -16.68
N LYS A 263 4.49 3.86 -16.27
CA LYS A 263 3.04 4.07 -16.15
C LYS A 263 2.58 4.14 -14.70
N SER A 264 3.50 4.10 -13.73
CA SER A 264 3.19 3.93 -12.31
C SER A 264 2.27 5.06 -11.82
N GLU A 265 2.69 6.30 -12.01
CA GLU A 265 1.94 7.51 -11.64
C GLU A 265 0.49 7.50 -12.17
N LYS A 266 0.33 7.48 -13.50
CA LYS A 266 -0.99 7.46 -14.15
C LYS A 266 -1.86 6.29 -13.68
N ARG A 267 -1.26 5.13 -13.42
CA ARG A 267 -1.99 3.94 -12.96
C ARG A 267 -2.43 4.06 -11.51
N ILE A 268 -1.56 4.57 -10.64
CA ILE A 268 -1.89 4.79 -9.23
C ILE A 268 -3.01 5.83 -9.13
N SER A 269 -2.84 7.03 -9.70
CA SER A 269 -3.83 8.10 -9.61
C SER A 269 -5.20 7.65 -10.14
N LYS A 270 -5.22 7.02 -11.33
CA LYS A 270 -6.46 6.51 -11.93
C LYS A 270 -7.19 5.50 -11.04
N HIS A 271 -6.47 4.58 -10.39
CA HIS A 271 -7.11 3.59 -9.53
C HIS A 271 -7.72 4.21 -8.27
N PHE A 272 -7.08 5.22 -7.69
CA PHE A 272 -7.63 5.96 -6.55
C PHE A 272 -8.80 6.86 -6.96
N GLU A 273 -8.73 7.55 -8.10
CA GLU A 273 -9.82 8.36 -8.69
C GLU A 273 -11.08 7.52 -8.96
N GLN A 274 -10.92 6.28 -9.41
CA GLN A 274 -12.04 5.37 -9.66
C GLN A 274 -12.70 4.85 -8.38
N CYS A 275 -12.00 4.92 -7.25
CA CYS A 275 -12.42 4.29 -6.00
C CYS A 275 -12.92 5.29 -4.94
N PHE A 276 -12.43 6.52 -4.97
CA PHE A 276 -12.74 7.53 -3.96
C PHE A 276 -13.23 8.82 -4.62
N ALA A 277 -14.17 9.48 -3.97
CA ALA A 277 -14.58 10.82 -4.39
C ALA A 277 -13.45 11.82 -4.13
N ASP A 278 -13.31 12.79 -5.02
CA ASP A 278 -12.38 13.90 -4.84
C ASP A 278 -13.01 14.96 -3.93
N VAL A 279 -12.88 14.73 -2.62
CA VAL A 279 -13.47 15.56 -1.57
C VAL A 279 -12.45 15.86 -0.49
N GLN A 280 -12.67 16.96 0.25
CA GLN A 280 -11.80 17.34 1.36
C GLN A 280 -12.35 16.88 2.71
N PHE A 281 -11.46 16.69 3.67
CA PHE A 281 -11.80 16.53 5.08
C PHE A 281 -11.80 17.90 5.73
N CYS A 282 -12.87 18.25 6.44
CA CYS A 282 -13.04 19.57 7.04
C CYS A 282 -13.24 19.49 8.56
N GLN A 283 -13.07 20.60 9.25
CA GLN A 283 -13.55 20.75 10.63
C GLN A 283 -15.06 20.53 10.70
N ILE A 284 -15.55 20.03 11.84
CA ILE A 284 -16.96 19.61 11.94
C ILE A 284 -17.91 20.80 11.79
N GLU A 285 -17.55 21.97 12.32
CA GLU A 285 -18.36 23.18 12.26
C GLU A 285 -18.57 23.65 10.80
N GLU A 286 -17.55 23.47 9.95
CA GLU A 286 -17.64 23.76 8.52
C GLU A 286 -18.50 22.72 7.79
N ILE A 287 -18.41 21.44 8.18
CA ILE A 287 -19.29 20.39 7.63
C ILE A 287 -20.75 20.69 7.96
N GLU A 288 -21.05 20.96 9.23
CA GLU A 288 -22.40 21.28 9.71
C GLU A 288 -22.98 22.50 8.99
N LYS A 289 -22.17 23.56 8.83
CA LYS A 289 -22.56 24.76 8.09
C LYS A 289 -22.92 24.45 6.64
N ARG A 290 -22.11 23.64 5.94
CA ARG A 290 -22.37 23.27 4.54
C ARG A 290 -23.59 22.37 4.39
N ILE A 291 -23.84 21.46 5.33
CA ILE A 291 -25.05 20.62 5.33
C ILE A 291 -26.29 21.49 5.54
N THR A 292 -26.30 22.32 6.58
CA THR A 292 -27.45 23.17 6.93
C THR A 292 -27.77 24.17 5.82
N GLY A 293 -26.74 24.76 5.20
CA GLY A 293 -26.89 25.68 4.06
C GLY A 293 -27.20 25.02 2.71
N SER A 294 -27.26 23.69 2.63
CA SER A 294 -27.56 22.99 1.38
C SER A 294 -29.06 23.04 1.01
N LYS A 295 -29.35 22.71 -0.25
CA LYS A 295 -30.72 22.62 -0.79
C LYS A 295 -31.45 21.30 -0.46
N TYR A 296 -30.82 20.41 0.31
CA TYR A 296 -31.45 19.16 0.70
C TYR A 296 -32.60 19.40 1.69
N GLU A 297 -33.57 18.50 1.71
CA GLU A 297 -34.65 18.50 2.70
C GLU A 297 -34.11 18.23 4.11
N ASP A 298 -34.83 18.69 5.12
CA ASP A 298 -34.39 18.63 6.51
C ASP A 298 -34.12 17.19 6.98
N ALA A 299 -34.94 16.22 6.58
CA ALA A 299 -34.71 14.81 6.91
C ALA A 299 -33.35 14.31 6.38
N ILE A 300 -32.98 14.71 5.16
CA ILE A 300 -31.69 14.35 4.55
C ILE A 300 -30.55 15.05 5.27
N LYS A 301 -30.71 16.35 5.59
CA LYS A 301 -29.73 17.11 6.36
C LYS A 301 -29.46 16.47 7.72
N GLN A 302 -30.50 16.07 8.44
CA GLN A 302 -30.37 15.38 9.73
C GLN A 302 -29.60 14.06 9.59
N ALA A 303 -29.87 13.25 8.56
CA ALA A 303 -29.10 12.03 8.31
C ALA A 303 -27.61 12.32 8.01
N MET A 304 -27.30 13.38 7.25
CA MET A 304 -25.91 13.79 6.98
C MET A 304 -25.17 14.28 8.23
N LEU A 305 -25.85 15.05 9.08
CA LEU A 305 -25.32 15.52 10.35
C LEU A 305 -25.03 14.33 11.27
N GLU A 306 -25.99 13.40 11.38
CA GLU A 306 -25.84 12.21 12.22
C GLU A 306 -24.66 11.34 11.77
N LEU A 307 -24.51 11.11 10.47
CA LEU A 307 -23.34 10.44 9.90
C LEU A 307 -22.04 11.15 10.31
N THR A 308 -21.99 12.47 10.21
CA THR A 308 -20.80 13.28 10.55
C THR A 308 -20.47 13.18 12.05
N HIS A 309 -21.46 13.30 12.93
CA HIS A 309 -21.28 13.21 14.37
C HIS A 309 -20.76 11.82 14.80
N ARG A 310 -21.34 10.74 14.25
CA ARG A 310 -20.86 9.37 14.51
C ARG A 310 -19.42 9.18 14.04
N MET A 311 -19.06 9.74 12.89
CA MET A 311 -17.71 9.64 12.34
C MET A 311 -16.63 10.35 13.15
N GLN A 312 -16.97 11.22 14.11
CA GLN A 312 -15.98 11.74 15.06
C GLN A 312 -15.30 10.61 15.85
N ARG A 313 -16.09 9.65 16.35
CA ARG A 313 -15.62 8.59 17.27
C ARG A 313 -15.35 7.26 16.56
N LYS A 314 -16.10 6.96 15.51
CA LYS A 314 -16.06 5.67 14.81
C LYS A 314 -14.87 5.57 13.85
N GLN A 315 -14.49 4.33 13.49
CA GLN A 315 -13.27 4.05 12.72
C GLN A 315 -13.52 3.70 11.26
N SER A 316 -14.78 3.53 10.85
CA SER A 316 -15.15 3.14 9.49
C SER A 316 -16.46 3.80 9.10
N VAL A 317 -16.51 4.43 7.93
CA VAL A 317 -17.76 4.92 7.33
C VAL A 317 -18.74 3.77 7.11
N ASP A 318 -18.26 2.62 6.62
CA ASP A 318 -19.11 1.46 6.33
C ASP A 318 -19.85 0.99 7.59
N GLN A 319 -19.14 0.89 8.72
CA GLN A 319 -19.73 0.49 10.00
C GLN A 319 -20.82 1.48 10.45
N VAL A 320 -20.58 2.79 10.27
CA VAL A 320 -21.56 3.80 10.68
C VAL A 320 -22.80 3.76 9.79
N LEU A 321 -22.62 3.56 8.48
CA LEU A 321 -23.75 3.42 7.56
C LEU A 321 -24.57 2.15 7.87
N GLU A 322 -23.92 1.03 8.21
CA GLU A 322 -24.61 -0.20 8.65
C GLU A 322 -25.40 0.03 9.95
N GLU A 323 -24.80 0.68 10.96
CA GLU A 323 -25.47 1.02 12.22
C GLU A 323 -26.68 1.94 11.97
N MET A 324 -26.51 3.02 11.20
CA MET A 324 -27.60 3.94 10.85
C MET A 324 -28.73 3.24 10.09
N ALA A 325 -28.41 2.36 9.14
CA ALA A 325 -29.42 1.58 8.42
C ALA A 325 -30.26 0.71 9.37
N SER A 326 -29.60 0.07 10.36
CA SER A 326 -30.29 -0.76 11.36
C SER A 326 -31.21 0.04 12.28
N GLU A 327 -30.99 1.35 12.40
CA GLU A 327 -31.81 2.29 13.17
C GLU A 327 -32.89 2.97 12.32
N GLY A 328 -33.07 2.55 11.06
CA GLY A 328 -34.13 3.04 10.17
C GLY A 328 -33.77 4.27 9.35
N PHE A 329 -32.52 4.73 9.37
CA PHE A 329 -32.09 5.82 8.48
C PHE A 329 -32.00 5.36 7.02
N THR A 330 -32.46 6.21 6.10
CA THR A 330 -32.19 6.02 4.67
C THR A 330 -30.73 6.37 4.36
N VAL A 331 -29.87 5.36 4.35
CA VAL A 331 -28.42 5.52 4.09
C VAL A 331 -28.05 5.37 2.61
N ASP A 332 -28.97 4.87 1.78
CA ASP A 332 -28.78 4.79 0.33
C ASP A 332 -28.50 6.18 -0.24
N ASP A 333 -27.48 6.28 -1.09
CA ASP A 333 -26.96 7.53 -1.63
C ASP A 333 -26.44 8.55 -0.60
N LEU A 334 -26.58 8.35 0.72
CA LEU A 334 -26.25 9.37 1.72
C LEU A 334 -24.81 9.86 1.57
N LEU A 335 -23.88 8.92 1.46
CA LEU A 335 -22.47 9.23 1.23
C LEU A 335 -22.23 9.97 -0.10
N ARG A 336 -22.95 9.60 -1.17
CA ARG A 336 -22.87 10.31 -2.46
C ARG A 336 -23.40 11.74 -2.35
N ARG A 337 -24.50 11.95 -1.62
CA ARG A 337 -25.08 13.29 -1.39
C ARG A 337 -24.14 14.17 -0.56
N VAL A 338 -23.49 13.60 0.47
CA VAL A 338 -22.44 14.32 1.21
C VAL A 338 -21.29 14.73 0.29
N HIS A 339 -20.78 13.79 -0.52
CA HIS A 339 -19.69 14.10 -1.45
C HIS A 339 -20.05 15.18 -2.50
N ARG A 340 -21.32 15.29 -2.90
CA ARG A 340 -21.79 16.38 -3.79
C ARG A 340 -21.68 17.77 -3.16
N LEU A 341 -21.59 17.87 -1.84
CA LEU A 341 -21.32 19.12 -1.13
C LEU A 341 -19.81 19.42 -1.04
N GLY A 342 -18.94 18.59 -1.66
CA GLY A 342 -17.51 18.83 -1.80
C GLY A 342 -16.65 18.43 -0.59
N PHE A 343 -17.20 17.68 0.37
CA PHE A 343 -16.46 17.22 1.55
C PHE A 343 -16.77 15.77 1.93
N SER A 344 -15.90 15.19 2.75
CA SER A 344 -16.07 13.88 3.36
C SER A 344 -16.86 13.99 4.67
N PRO A 345 -17.75 13.04 5.00
CA PRO A 345 -18.43 13.01 6.31
C PRO A 345 -17.48 12.69 7.47
N ILE A 346 -16.18 12.46 7.20
CA ILE A 346 -15.17 12.22 8.22
C ILE A 346 -14.63 13.58 8.69
N PRO A 347 -15.04 14.07 9.87
CA PRO A 347 -14.54 15.35 10.35
C PRO A 347 -13.08 15.24 10.79
N LEU A 348 -12.35 16.35 10.66
CA LEU A 348 -11.08 16.56 11.35
C LEU A 348 -11.28 16.51 12.88
N TRP A 349 -10.19 16.34 13.62
CA TRP A 349 -10.25 16.46 15.08
C TRP A 349 -10.82 17.82 15.51
N LYS A 350 -11.52 17.82 16.64
CA LYS A 350 -12.08 19.06 17.19
C LYS A 350 -10.96 20.07 17.43
N ASN A 351 -11.16 21.32 17.02
CA ASN A 351 -10.17 22.39 17.09
C ASN A 351 -8.82 22.03 16.41
N PHE A 352 -8.86 21.21 15.36
CA PHE A 352 -7.64 20.85 14.64
C PHE A 352 -6.99 22.09 13.99
N CYS A 353 -5.66 22.11 13.94
CA CYS A 353 -4.91 23.30 13.51
C CYS A 353 -5.09 23.65 12.02
N SER A 354 -5.54 22.73 11.17
CA SER A 354 -5.93 23.02 9.79
C SER A 354 -7.45 23.05 9.67
N GLN A 355 -7.95 23.92 8.80
CA GLN A 355 -9.37 23.96 8.42
C GLN A 355 -9.77 22.78 7.54
N GLN A 356 -8.87 22.36 6.64
CA GLN A 356 -9.13 21.30 5.69
C GLN A 356 -7.88 20.48 5.36
N ILE A 357 -8.10 19.23 4.96
CA ILE A 357 -7.08 18.31 4.47
C ILE A 357 -7.59 17.69 3.17
N PRO A 358 -6.77 17.62 2.10
CA PRO A 358 -7.18 16.99 0.85
C PRO A 358 -7.47 15.48 1.00
N GLY A 359 -8.42 15.00 0.20
CA GLY A 359 -8.71 13.57 0.05
C GLY A 359 -7.58 12.79 -0.63
N PRO A 360 -7.68 11.45 -0.69
CA PRO A 360 -6.65 10.61 -1.32
C PRO A 360 -6.42 10.92 -2.81
N VAL A 361 -7.45 11.34 -3.54
CA VAL A 361 -7.35 11.71 -4.97
C VAL A 361 -6.57 13.00 -5.14
N SER A 362 -7.07 14.09 -4.55
CA SER A 362 -6.38 15.38 -4.43
C SER A 362 -4.92 15.24 -3.95
N LEU A 363 -4.63 14.41 -2.93
CA LEU A 363 -3.26 14.17 -2.45
C LEU A 363 -2.34 13.64 -3.55
N LEU A 364 -2.79 12.64 -4.32
CA LEU A 364 -2.01 12.02 -5.39
C LEU A 364 -1.84 12.95 -6.60
N GLN A 365 -2.84 13.77 -6.92
CA GLN A 365 -2.74 14.76 -7.99
C GLN A 365 -1.76 15.88 -7.62
N MET A 366 -1.90 16.48 -6.45
CA MET A 366 -1.01 17.55 -6.00
C MET A 366 0.44 17.09 -5.83
N ILE A 367 0.68 15.86 -5.35
CA ILE A 367 2.06 15.38 -5.20
C ILE A 367 2.73 15.04 -6.55
N SER A 368 1.92 14.68 -7.56
CA SER A 368 2.38 14.52 -8.94
C SER A 368 2.83 15.87 -9.54
N GLU A 369 2.21 16.97 -9.11
CA GLU A 369 2.55 18.34 -9.52
C GLU A 369 3.72 18.96 -8.73
N GLY A 370 4.15 18.35 -7.63
CA GLY A 370 5.40 18.69 -6.92
C GLY A 370 5.31 18.59 -5.40
N GLU A 371 4.37 19.31 -4.77
CA GLU A 371 4.17 19.26 -3.32
C GLU A 371 2.70 19.46 -2.93
N VAL A 372 2.30 18.89 -1.78
CA VAL A 372 1.03 19.22 -1.13
C VAL A 372 1.30 20.20 0.00
N VAL A 373 0.66 21.37 -0.03
CA VAL A 373 0.77 22.37 1.03
C VAL A 373 -0.52 22.43 1.84
N ILE A 374 -0.44 22.14 3.13
CA ILE A 374 -1.56 22.23 4.07
C ILE A 374 -1.33 23.41 5.04
N PRO A 375 -2.11 24.50 4.95
CA PRO A 375 -2.01 25.60 5.88
C PRO A 375 -2.52 25.20 7.26
N TYR A 376 -1.86 25.67 8.32
CA TYR A 376 -2.31 25.45 9.70
C TYR A 376 -2.07 26.67 10.58
N GLN A 377 -2.93 26.85 11.58
CA GLN A 377 -2.85 27.90 12.57
C GLN A 377 -2.00 27.45 13.77
N LYS A 378 -1.08 28.31 14.21
CA LYS A 378 -0.30 28.13 15.42
C LYS A 378 -0.46 29.36 16.31
N MET A 379 -0.82 29.15 17.58
CA MET A 379 -0.75 30.21 18.58
C MET A 379 0.72 30.52 18.83
N LYS A 380 1.09 31.80 18.69
CA LYS A 380 2.40 32.30 19.12
C LYS A 380 2.44 32.49 20.62
#